data_AF-A0A2H6AX56-F1
#
_entry.id   AF-A0A2H6AX56-F1
#
_cell.length_a   1.000
_cell.length_b   1.000
_cell.length_c   1.000
_cell.angle_alpha   90.00
_cell.angle_beta   90.00
_cell.angle_gamma   90.00
#
_symmetry.space_group_name_H-M   'P 1'
#
loop_
_entity.id
_entity.type
_entity.pdbx_description
1 polymer ?
#
loop_
_entity_poly.entity_id
_entity_poly.type
_entity_poly.pdbx_seq_one_letter_code
_entity_poly.pdbx_strand_id
1 'polypeptide(L)'
;MYFVDLPDVLVNLRSEGQRMRYLKLRVALEVRDATTAGAVRSLMPRVMDSLQLYLRSLSVEDVRGAIGMERLKEEMLARINRAIRPHRVDDVLFKEMLVQ
;
A
#
# COMPACT_ATOMS: atom_id res chain seq x y z
N MET A 1 13.59 13.60 -7.53
CA MET A 1 12.92 12.36 -7.13
C MET A 1 13.19 12.15 -5.65
N TYR A 2 12.13 11.98 -4.88
CA TYR A 2 12.16 11.81 -3.42
C TYR A 2 11.40 10.55 -3.07
N PHE A 3 11.77 9.94 -1.94
CA PHE A 3 11.14 8.73 -1.44
C PHE A 3 10.55 8.97 -0.06
N VAL A 4 9.35 8.44 0.17
CA VAL A 4 8.69 8.47 1.48
C VAL A 4 8.38 7.05 1.89
N ASP A 5 8.99 6.60 2.97
CA ASP A 5 8.67 5.30 3.54
C ASP A 5 7.32 5.33 4.23
N LEU A 6 6.51 4.31 3.94
CA LEU A 6 5.31 4.05 4.70
C LEU A 6 5.67 3.30 5.97
N PRO A 7 4.90 3.49 7.07
CA PRO A 7 4.95 2.58 8.21
C PRO A 7 4.74 1.12 7.77
N ASP A 8 5.37 0.18 8.48
CA ASP A 8 5.17 -1.25 8.28
C ASP A 8 3.68 -1.59 8.40
N VAL A 9 3.15 -2.32 7.41
CA VAL A 9 1.74 -2.74 7.39
C VAL A 9 1.67 -4.23 7.72
N LEU A 10 0.85 -4.57 8.71
CA LEU A 10 0.46 -5.94 9.01
C LEU A 10 -1.06 -6.02 9.07
N VAL A 11 -1.66 -6.80 8.18
CA VAL A 11 -3.12 -6.93 8.07
C VAL A 11 -3.54 -8.38 7.92
N ASN A 12 -4.76 -8.67 8.35
CA ASN A 12 -5.37 -9.98 8.11
C ASN A 12 -6.01 -9.97 6.73
N LEU A 13 -5.72 -11.00 5.94
CA LEU A 13 -6.39 -11.28 4.69
C LEU A 13 -7.71 -12.03 4.96
N ARG A 14 -8.65 -11.90 4.03
CA ARG A 14 -9.84 -12.75 3.99
C ARG A 14 -9.40 -14.20 3.81
N SER A 15 -9.99 -15.10 4.57
CA SER A 15 -9.77 -16.54 4.47
C SER A 15 -11.09 -17.28 4.70
N GLU A 16 -11.33 -18.32 3.91
CA GLU A 16 -12.51 -19.20 4.05
C GLU A 16 -12.31 -20.29 5.11
N GLY A 17 -11.07 -20.51 5.58
CA GLY A 17 -10.73 -21.53 6.56
C GLY A 17 -10.50 -20.99 7.98
N GLN A 18 -10.31 -21.90 8.95
CA GLN A 18 -10.08 -21.55 10.36
C GLN A 18 -8.73 -20.86 10.62
N ARG A 19 -7.75 -21.00 9.71
CA ARG A 19 -6.43 -20.40 9.89
C ARG A 19 -6.39 -19.00 9.28
N MET A 20 -6.26 -17.99 10.13
CA MET A 20 -6.03 -16.61 9.72
C MET A 20 -4.78 -16.51 8.83
N ARG A 21 -4.85 -15.65 7.82
CA ARG A 21 -3.73 -15.34 6.93
C ARG A 21 -3.34 -13.89 7.13
N TYR A 22 -2.04 -13.63 7.18
CA TYR A 22 -1.50 -12.31 7.43
C TYR A 22 -0.69 -11.85 6.24
N LEU A 23 -0.83 -10.57 5.88
CA LEU A 23 0.03 -9.89 4.92
C LEU A 23 0.89 -8.89 5.67
N LYS A 24 2.20 -9.08 5.63
CA LYS A 24 3.20 -8.10 6.05
C LYS A 24 3.76 -7.41 4.82
N LEU A 25 3.78 -6.08 4.85
CA LEU A 25 4.17 -5.26 3.71
C LEU A 25 5.06 -4.10 4.16
N ARG A 26 6.15 -3.86 3.40
CA ARG A 26 6.98 -2.65 3.49
C ARG A 26 7.06 -1.97 2.15
N VAL A 27 6.84 -0.67 2.15
CA VAL A 27 6.64 0.11 0.93
C VAL A 27 7.32 1.47 1.03
N ALA A 28 7.92 1.91 -0.07
CA ALA A 28 8.27 3.31 -0.29
C ALA A 28 7.39 3.91 -1.38
N LEU A 29 7.07 5.19 -1.25
CA LEU A 29 6.40 5.98 -2.27
C LEU A 29 7.41 6.83 -3.01
N GLU A 30 7.38 6.78 -4.33
CA GLU A 30 8.16 7.67 -5.19
C GLU A 30 7.36 8.93 -5.49
N VAL A 31 7.98 10.09 -5.27
CA VAL A 31 7.38 11.39 -5.56
C VAL A 31 8.36 12.32 -6.27
N ARG A 32 7.82 13.23 -7.08
CA ARG A 32 8.60 14.17 -7.88
C ARG A 32 9.51 15.09 -7.07
N ASP A 33 9.00 15.68 -5.99
CA ASP A 33 9.64 16.77 -5.25
C ASP A 33 9.42 16.71 -3.72
N ALA A 34 10.19 17.54 -3.00
CA ALA A 34 10.16 17.62 -1.55
C ALA A 34 8.83 18.14 -1.01
N THR A 35 8.14 19.02 -1.75
CA THR A 35 6.83 19.57 -1.39
C THR A 35 5.80 18.45 -1.30
N THR A 36 5.75 17.59 -2.32
CA THR A 36 4.87 16.42 -2.37
C THR A 36 5.24 15.42 -1.28
N ALA A 37 6.53 15.20 -1.04
CA ALA A 37 6.99 14.34 0.05
C ALA A 37 6.52 14.85 1.43
N GLY A 38 6.55 16.16 1.65
CA GLY A 38 6.00 16.80 2.86
C GLY A 38 4.50 16.60 2.99
N ALA A 39 3.75 16.80 1.90
CA ALA A 39 2.30 16.60 1.89
C ALA A 39 1.90 15.14 2.18
N VAL A 40 2.59 14.16 1.58
CA VAL A 40 2.38 12.73 1.86
C VAL A 40 2.61 12.43 3.35
N ARG A 41 3.68 12.95 3.95
CA ARG A 41 3.95 12.79 5.39
C ARG A 41 2.86 13.40 6.26
N SER A 42 2.38 14.59 5.94
CA SER A 42 1.27 15.23 6.67
C SER A 42 -0.06 14.50 6.53
N LEU A 43 -0.31 13.88 5.36
CA LEU A 43 -1.53 13.12 5.08
C LEU A 43 -1.39 11.62 5.36
N MET A 44 -0.29 11.20 6.01
CA MET A 44 0.01 9.80 6.29
C MET A 44 -1.14 9.06 6.97
N PRO A 45 -1.83 9.61 8.00
CA PRO A 45 -2.96 8.92 8.62
C PRO A 45 -4.06 8.53 7.63
N ARG A 46 -4.36 9.41 6.67
CA ARG A 46 -5.39 9.18 5.63
C ARG A 46 -4.92 8.17 4.58
N VAL A 47 -3.62 8.19 4.24
CA VAL A 47 -3.01 7.18 3.38
C VAL A 47 -3.11 5.79 4.01
N MET A 48 -2.72 5.68 5.29
CA MET A 48 -2.72 4.42 6.00
C MET A 48 -4.13 3.86 6.23
N ASP A 49 -5.11 4.71 6.51
CA ASP A 49 -6.52 4.30 6.62
C ASP A 49 -7.04 3.68 5.31
N SER A 50 -6.83 4.39 4.19
CA SER A 50 -7.24 3.94 2.85
C SER A 50 -6.59 2.61 2.45
N LEU A 51 -5.30 2.44 2.76
CA LEU A 51 -4.57 1.21 2.50
C LEU A 51 -5.02 0.07 3.41
N GLN A 52 -5.21 0.30 4.71
CA GLN A 52 -5.66 -0.74 5.63
C GLN A 52 -7.03 -1.29 5.25
N LEU A 53 -7.98 -0.42 4.90
CA LEU A 53 -9.31 -0.85 4.46
C LEU A 53 -9.24 -1.72 3.20
N TYR A 54 -8.42 -1.31 2.23
CA TYR A 54 -8.22 -2.05 0.99
C TYR A 54 -7.56 -3.41 1.24
N LEU A 55 -6.42 -3.43 1.93
CA LEU A 55 -5.62 -4.65 2.08
C LEU A 55 -6.35 -5.72 2.89
N ARG A 56 -7.14 -5.34 3.90
CA ARG A 56 -7.98 -6.27 4.67
C ARG A 56 -9.13 -6.89 3.87
N SER A 57 -9.48 -6.30 2.73
CA SER A 57 -10.51 -6.83 1.83
C SER A 57 -9.98 -7.91 0.87
N LEU A 58 -8.66 -8.08 0.80
CA LEU A 58 -8.00 -9.02 -0.11
C LEU A 58 -8.01 -10.45 0.44
N SER A 59 -8.05 -11.42 -0.47
CA SER A 59 -7.79 -12.84 -0.24
C SER A 59 -6.31 -13.19 -0.53
N VAL A 60 -5.91 -14.44 -0.27
CA VAL A 60 -4.55 -14.91 -0.59
C VAL A 60 -4.35 -14.97 -2.11
N GLU A 61 -5.39 -15.33 -2.84
CA GLU A 61 -5.41 -15.48 -4.28
C GLU A 61 -5.19 -14.13 -4.97
N ASP A 62 -5.71 -13.04 -4.40
CA ASP A 62 -5.56 -11.68 -4.93
C ASP A 62 -4.10 -11.19 -4.93
N VAL A 63 -3.27 -11.72 -4.01
CA VAL A 63 -1.88 -11.28 -3.82
C VAL A 63 -0.86 -12.35 -4.24
N ARG A 64 -1.31 -13.46 -4.85
CA ARG A 64 -0.44 -14.56 -5.27
C ARG A 64 0.04 -14.37 -6.72
N GLY A 65 1.34 -14.58 -6.94
CA GLY A 65 1.95 -14.50 -8.26
C GLY A 65 2.17 -13.07 -8.78
N ALA A 66 2.81 -12.95 -9.95
CA ALA A 66 3.20 -11.66 -10.51
C ALA A 66 2.00 -10.75 -10.86
N ILE A 67 0.96 -11.31 -11.46
CA ILE A 67 -0.24 -10.55 -11.88
C ILE A 67 -0.97 -9.97 -10.66
N GLY A 68 -1.11 -10.75 -9.57
CA GLY A 68 -1.71 -10.26 -8.33
C GLY A 68 -0.91 -9.12 -7.71
N MET A 69 0.42 -9.22 -7.77
CA MET A 69 1.32 -8.17 -7.28
C MET A 69 1.21 -6.87 -8.08
N GLU A 70 1.17 -6.95 -9.41
CA GLU A 70 1.01 -5.76 -10.26
C GLU A 70 -0.32 -5.06 -9.97
N ARG A 71 -1.42 -5.82 -9.88
CA ARG A 71 -2.73 -5.27 -9.52
C ARG A 71 -2.75 -4.64 -8.13
N LEU A 72 -2.11 -5.29 -7.15
CA LEU A 72 -1.96 -4.76 -5.80
C LEU A 72 -1.26 -3.40 -5.84
N LYS A 73 -0.15 -3.30 -6.59
CA LYS A 73 0.60 -2.06 -6.76
C LYS A 73 -0.24 -0.94 -7.35
N GLU A 74 -0.96 -1.23 -8.45
CA GLU A 74 -1.83 -0.27 -9.14
C GLU A 74 -2.95 0.25 -8.24
N GLU A 75 -3.64 -0.64 -7.54
CA GLU A 75 -4.72 -0.28 -6.61
C GLU A 75 -4.21 0.55 -5.43
N MET A 76 -3.06 0.16 -4.86
CA MET A 76 -2.40 0.95 -3.82
C MET A 76 -2.08 2.36 -4.32
N LEU A 77 -1.46 2.49 -5.49
CA LEU A 77 -1.13 3.79 -6.09
C LEU A 77 -2.37 4.65 -6.30
N ALA A 78 -3.44 4.08 -6.86
CA ALA A 78 -4.70 4.79 -7.10
C ALA A 78 -5.34 5.29 -5.80
N ARG A 79 -5.33 4.46 -4.75
CA ARG A 79 -5.90 4.78 -3.43
C ARG A 79 -5.11 5.84 -2.69
N ILE A 80 -3.78 5.77 -2.76
CA ILE A 80 -2.89 6.78 -2.19
C ILE A 80 -3.12 8.12 -2.89
N ASN A 81 -3.12 8.14 -4.23
CA ASN A 81 -3.34 9.35 -5.02
C ASN A 81 -4.71 10.00 -4.75
N ARG A 82 -5.75 9.20 -4.48
CA ARG A 82 -7.06 9.73 -4.04
C ARG A 82 -6.99 10.35 -2.65
N ALA A 83 -6.22 9.78 -1.74
CA ALA A 83 -6.07 10.28 -0.37
C ALA A 83 -5.27 11.59 -0.28
N ILE A 84 -4.33 11.83 -1.21
CA ILE A 84 -3.42 12.98 -1.15
C ILE A 84 -3.73 14.12 -2.12
N ARG A 85 -4.87 14.08 -2.83
CA ARG A 85 -5.25 15.17 -3.76
C ARG A 85 -5.13 16.55 -3.08
N PRO A 86 -4.60 17.57 -3.78
CA PRO A 86 -4.24 17.59 -5.21
C PRO A 86 -2.85 17.05 -5.55
N HIS A 87 -2.09 16.56 -4.57
CA HIS A 87 -0.75 15.99 -4.80
C HIS A 87 -0.82 14.64 -5.51
N ARG A 88 0.33 14.18 -6.03
CA ARG A 88 0.44 12.92 -6.76
C ARG A 88 1.74 12.18 -6.43
N VAL A 89 1.60 10.91 -6.09
CA VAL A 89 2.65 9.90 -6.03
C VAL A 89 2.82 9.31 -7.41
N ASP A 90 4.07 9.16 -7.82
CA ASP A 90 4.45 8.65 -9.14
C ASP A 90 4.47 7.13 -9.14
N ASP A 91 4.97 6.50 -8.07
CA ASP A 91 5.01 5.04 -7.96
C ASP A 91 4.97 4.49 -6.50
N VAL A 92 4.63 3.21 -6.38
CA VAL A 92 4.63 2.41 -5.16
C VAL A 92 5.71 1.32 -5.26
N LEU A 93 6.69 1.36 -4.38
CA LEU A 93 7.86 0.47 -4.41
C LEU A 93 7.77 -0.54 -3.26
N PHE A 94 7.55 -1.81 -3.57
CA PHE A 94 7.59 -2.88 -2.58
C PHE A 94 9.03 -3.16 -2.15
N LYS A 95 9.30 -3.05 -0.85
CA LYS A 95 10.57 -3.45 -0.24
C LYS A 95 10.51 -4.87 0.31
N GLU A 96 9.36 -5.24 0.87
CA GLU A 96 9.12 -6.55 1.48
C GLU A 96 7.64 -6.89 1.33
N MET A 97 7.33 -8.12 0.93
CA MET A 97 5.98 -8.68 1.02
C MET A 97 6.04 -10.13 1.48
N LEU A 98 5.28 -10.44 2.54
CA LEU A 98 5.20 -11.78 3.09
C LEU A 98 3.75 -12.14 3.41
N VAL A 99 3.32 -13.32 2.97
CA VAL A 99 2.00 -13.90 3.28
C VAL A 99 2.21 -15.12 4.18
N GLN A 100 1.57 -15.15 5.35
CA GLN A 100 1.72 -16.20 6.40
C GLN A 100 0.41 -16.89 6.77
#